data_AF-A0A960BCR3-F1
#
_entry.id   AF-A0A960BCR3-F1
#
_cell.length_a   1.000
_cell.length_b   1.000
_cell.length_c   1.000
_cell.angle_alpha   90.00
_cell.angle_beta   90.00
_cell.angle_gamma   90.00
#
_symmetry.space_group_name_H-M   'P 1'
#
loop_
_entity.id
_entity.type
_entity.pdbx_description
1 polymer ?
#
loop_
_entity_poly.entity_id
_entity_poly.type
_entity_poly.pdbx_seq_one_letter_code
_entity_poly.pdbx_strand_id
1 'polypeptide(L)'
;MANFDFVRQTLPAVHADCVRAESYLTSDPRAACFYARRVVEGLVSYLYDVLALPLPYRDDLAAKVSDPGFQARVPHGITAKLTTIRKVSNTAVHDGRLIRPDVALAVLRELFNVVLWTAYHHSPHPEVVPLQAKFDPEGAAKAAPLSRAEVARLAQQFQAQDEAHAREIAVRDEQLAARDAELAELRAQIAAAQASLAPDTRDYDEAGAREFIDLLLHEAGWPLDQTRDREYPVTGMPNAEGHGYADYVLWGADGLPLAVVEAKRTSKSPEVGQQQAALYADCLEQQFGRRPVIFYSNGYTHRIWDDAGGYPPREIQGFYTADELELLIQRRTTRTPLAAAAVNTGIAGRPYQVRAIKAVADAFDRRQRAALLAMATGSGKTRTTIALVDLLQRANWVKRVLFLADRTALVRQAANAFKDQLPGSTTVNLVEEKATDGRVYVSTYPT
;
A
#
# COMPACT_ATOMS: atom_id res chain seq x y z
N MET A 1 1.25 -14.14 31.15
CA MET A 1 1.66 -15.03 30.05
C MET A 1 1.86 -14.11 28.86
N ALA A 2 2.99 -14.20 28.16
CA ALA A 2 3.24 -13.32 27.02
C ALA A 2 2.31 -13.72 25.87
N ASN A 3 1.94 -12.76 25.01
CA ASN A 3 1.00 -13.02 23.92
C ASN A 3 1.50 -14.17 23.02
N PHE A 4 2.79 -14.19 22.73
CA PHE A 4 3.39 -15.14 21.79
C PHE A 4 4.00 -16.40 22.42
N ASP A 5 3.68 -16.74 23.68
CA ASP A 5 4.28 -17.90 24.36
C ASP A 5 4.04 -19.24 23.62
N PHE A 6 2.86 -19.41 22.99
CA PHE A 6 2.51 -20.61 22.22
C PHE A 6 3.38 -20.80 20.96
N VAL A 7 4.02 -19.73 20.47
CA VAL A 7 4.87 -19.73 19.28
C VAL A 7 6.12 -20.57 19.49
N ARG A 8 6.57 -20.71 20.74
CA ARG A 8 7.74 -21.54 21.09
C ARG A 8 7.58 -23.00 20.69
N GLN A 9 6.36 -23.53 20.75
CA GLN A 9 6.08 -24.92 20.41
C GLN A 9 5.62 -25.06 18.95
N THR A 10 4.87 -24.08 18.45
CA THR A 10 4.25 -24.15 17.12
C THR A 10 5.19 -23.71 15.99
N LEU A 11 5.84 -22.56 16.14
CA LEU A 11 6.68 -21.94 15.11
C LEU A 11 7.99 -21.41 15.73
N PRO A 12 8.88 -22.28 16.23
CA PRO A 12 10.02 -21.88 17.06
C PRO A 12 10.95 -20.86 16.39
N ALA A 13 11.08 -20.94 15.06
CA ALA A 13 11.95 -20.08 14.25
C ALA A 13 11.59 -18.58 14.36
N VAL A 14 10.32 -18.23 14.58
CA VAL A 14 9.86 -16.83 14.67
C VAL A 14 9.55 -16.37 16.10
N HIS A 15 9.59 -17.27 17.10
CA HIS A 15 9.23 -16.95 18.48
C HIS A 15 10.07 -15.81 19.07
N ALA A 16 11.40 -15.83 18.88
CA ALA A 16 12.27 -14.78 19.41
C ALA A 16 11.95 -13.40 18.83
N ASP A 17 11.59 -13.31 17.56
CA ASP A 17 11.20 -12.05 16.92
C ASP A 17 9.80 -11.61 17.34
N CYS A 18 8.87 -12.54 17.61
CA CYS A 18 7.56 -12.22 18.18
C CYS A 18 7.68 -11.58 19.57
N VAL A 19 8.48 -12.20 20.46
CA VAL A 19 8.73 -11.68 21.82
C VAL A 19 9.42 -10.31 21.75
N ARG A 20 10.35 -10.10 20.81
CA ARG A 20 10.95 -8.79 20.61
C ARG A 20 9.93 -7.77 20.14
N ALA A 21 9.12 -8.07 19.13
CA ALA A 21 8.08 -7.17 18.62
C ALA A 21 7.13 -6.71 19.74
N GLU A 22 6.67 -7.65 20.57
CA GLU A 22 5.83 -7.39 21.74
C GLU A 22 6.55 -6.50 22.77
N SER A 23 7.82 -6.79 23.08
CA SER A 23 8.53 -6.09 24.16
C SER A 23 8.85 -4.61 23.89
N TYR A 24 8.91 -4.22 22.62
CA TYR A 24 9.14 -2.84 22.21
C TYR A 24 7.85 -2.03 22.07
N LEU A 25 6.67 -2.64 22.14
CA LEU A 25 5.38 -1.99 21.84
C LEU A 25 5.20 -0.64 22.57
N THR A 26 5.53 -0.60 23.86
CA THR A 26 5.33 0.60 24.70
C THR A 26 6.55 1.52 24.75
N SER A 27 7.76 0.99 24.56
CA SER A 27 9.02 1.75 24.70
C SER A 27 9.53 2.31 23.38
N ASP A 28 9.32 1.59 22.27
CA ASP A 28 9.79 1.92 20.94
C ASP A 28 8.86 1.35 19.84
N PRO A 29 7.80 2.10 19.48
CA PRO A 29 6.87 1.73 18.41
C PRO A 29 7.54 1.40 17.07
N ARG A 30 8.69 2.02 16.77
CA ARG A 30 9.44 1.75 15.53
C ARG A 30 10.10 0.38 15.58
N ALA A 31 10.79 0.06 16.67
CA ALA A 31 11.41 -1.26 16.85
C ALA A 31 10.35 -2.38 16.89
N ALA A 32 9.19 -2.12 17.51
CA ALA A 32 8.07 -3.06 17.51
C ALA A 32 7.61 -3.41 16.08
N CYS A 33 7.37 -2.40 15.23
CA CYS A 33 7.01 -2.61 13.83
C CYS A 33 8.13 -3.28 13.02
N PHE A 34 9.39 -2.99 13.30
CA PHE A 34 10.53 -3.65 12.64
C PHE A 34 10.53 -5.16 12.90
N TYR A 35 10.43 -5.58 14.15
CA TYR A 35 10.38 -7.01 14.48
C TYR A 35 9.08 -7.68 13.99
N ALA A 36 7.96 -6.97 13.99
CA ALA A 36 6.72 -7.48 13.39
C ALA A 36 6.89 -7.84 11.90
N ARG A 37 7.64 -7.03 11.15
CA ARG A 37 7.97 -7.36 9.76
C ARG A 37 8.85 -8.60 9.65
N ARG A 38 9.88 -8.73 10.49
CA ARG A 38 10.76 -9.93 10.47
C ARG A 38 9.97 -11.20 10.71
N VAL A 39 9.03 -11.18 11.66
CA VAL A 39 8.12 -12.31 11.89
C VAL A 39 7.32 -12.61 10.61
N VAL A 40 6.73 -11.59 9.97
CA VAL A 40 5.99 -11.76 8.72
C VAL A 40 6.86 -12.34 7.58
N GLU A 41 8.12 -11.90 7.44
CA GLU A 41 9.06 -12.46 6.45
C GLU A 41 9.35 -13.94 6.69
N GLY A 42 9.56 -14.32 7.97
CA GLY A 42 9.73 -15.70 8.38
C GLY A 42 8.49 -16.55 8.15
N LEU A 43 7.31 -16.04 8.53
CA LEU A 43 6.03 -16.74 8.33
C LEU A 43 5.69 -16.94 6.86
N VAL A 44 5.91 -15.93 6.01
CA VAL A 44 5.63 -16.06 4.57
C VAL A 44 6.58 -17.07 3.94
N SER A 45 7.87 -17.05 4.27
CA SER A 45 8.81 -18.06 3.79
C SER A 45 8.42 -19.47 4.25
N TYR A 46 8.06 -19.62 5.52
CA TYR A 46 7.53 -20.87 6.07
C TYR A 46 6.29 -21.37 5.35
N LEU A 47 5.33 -20.48 5.06
CA LEU A 47 4.10 -20.82 4.34
C LEU A 47 4.40 -21.29 2.91
N TYR A 48 5.34 -20.65 2.20
CA TYR A 48 5.79 -21.12 0.88
C TYR A 48 6.33 -22.55 0.95
N ASP A 49 7.13 -22.85 1.98
CA ASP A 49 7.68 -24.19 2.20
C ASP A 49 6.56 -25.20 2.50
N VAL A 50 5.74 -24.99 3.53
CA VAL A 50 4.74 -26.00 3.95
C VAL A 50 3.59 -26.14 2.94
N LEU A 51 3.26 -25.10 2.18
CA LEU A 51 2.25 -25.16 1.12
C LEU A 51 2.81 -25.63 -0.23
N ALA A 52 4.12 -25.85 -0.32
CA ALA A 52 4.82 -26.28 -1.54
C ALA A 52 4.57 -25.34 -2.74
N LEU A 53 4.66 -24.02 -2.50
CA LEU A 53 4.41 -23.01 -3.51
C LEU A 53 5.68 -22.71 -4.34
N PRO A 54 5.56 -22.54 -5.67
CA PRO A 54 6.68 -22.08 -6.48
C PRO A 54 7.02 -20.63 -6.14
N LEU A 55 8.32 -20.31 -6.08
CA LEU A 55 8.75 -18.93 -5.81
C LEU A 55 8.39 -17.99 -6.97
N PRO A 56 7.88 -16.78 -6.68
CA PRO A 56 7.58 -15.79 -7.71
C PRO A 56 8.87 -15.22 -8.34
N TYR A 57 8.71 -14.51 -9.48
CA TYR A 57 9.84 -13.94 -10.22
C TYR A 57 10.74 -13.02 -9.37
N ARG A 58 10.16 -12.28 -8.42
CA ARG A 58 10.92 -11.51 -7.41
C ARG A 58 10.81 -12.20 -6.06
N ASP A 59 11.94 -12.43 -5.42
CA ASP A 59 12.01 -13.06 -4.10
C ASP A 59 11.97 -12.02 -2.98
N ASP A 60 10.96 -11.15 -3.00
CA ASP A 60 10.71 -10.18 -1.95
C ASP A 60 9.35 -10.41 -1.28
N LEU A 61 9.20 -9.95 -0.04
CA LEU A 61 7.97 -10.14 0.74
C LEU A 61 6.73 -9.59 0.02
N ALA A 62 6.87 -8.49 -0.73
CA ALA A 62 5.73 -7.89 -1.42
C ALA A 62 5.26 -8.79 -2.56
N ALA A 63 6.19 -9.27 -3.38
CA ALA A 63 5.94 -10.20 -4.48
C ALA A 63 5.32 -11.51 -3.97
N LYS A 64 5.88 -12.10 -2.90
CA LYS A 64 5.36 -13.33 -2.28
C LYS A 64 3.91 -13.20 -1.80
N VAL A 65 3.59 -12.18 -1.03
CA VAL A 65 2.23 -11.98 -0.50
C VAL A 65 1.23 -11.64 -1.62
N SER A 66 1.69 -11.03 -2.71
CA SER A 66 0.86 -10.72 -3.89
C SER A 66 0.75 -11.84 -4.91
N ASP A 67 1.47 -12.95 -4.73
CA ASP A 67 1.49 -14.05 -5.70
C ASP A 67 0.12 -14.74 -5.78
N PRO A 68 -0.43 -14.99 -6.98
CA PRO A 68 -1.73 -15.63 -7.13
C PRO A 68 -1.82 -17.03 -6.48
N GLY A 69 -0.73 -17.80 -6.49
CA GLY A 69 -0.67 -19.12 -5.86
C GLY A 69 -0.75 -19.01 -4.33
N PHE A 70 -0.07 -18.03 -3.76
CA PHE A 70 -0.16 -17.72 -2.32
C PHE A 70 -1.59 -17.27 -1.94
N GLN A 71 -2.16 -16.33 -2.68
CA GLN A 71 -3.51 -15.79 -2.41
C GLN A 71 -4.64 -16.82 -2.58
N ALA A 72 -4.41 -17.87 -3.38
CA ALA A 72 -5.35 -18.98 -3.51
C ALA A 72 -5.36 -19.92 -2.31
N ARG A 73 -4.29 -19.92 -1.50
CA ARG A 73 -4.11 -20.82 -0.35
C ARG A 73 -4.28 -20.14 1.00
N VAL A 74 -4.02 -18.83 1.05
CA VAL A 74 -4.09 -18.03 2.28
C VAL A 74 -5.33 -17.14 2.25
N PRO A 75 -6.19 -17.16 3.30
CA PRO A 75 -7.40 -16.35 3.34
C PRO A 75 -7.12 -14.87 3.08
N HIS A 76 -8.05 -14.21 2.37
CA HIS A 76 -7.91 -12.80 2.02
C HIS A 76 -7.63 -11.91 3.24
N GLY A 77 -8.32 -12.13 4.37
CA GLY A 77 -8.10 -11.38 5.61
C GLY A 77 -6.66 -11.47 6.13
N ILE A 78 -6.04 -12.66 6.03
CA ILE A 78 -4.64 -12.88 6.44
C ILE A 78 -3.67 -12.21 5.47
N THR A 79 -3.86 -12.39 4.16
CA THR A 79 -3.06 -11.74 3.10
C THR A 79 -3.09 -10.21 3.23
N ALA A 80 -4.25 -9.67 3.57
CA ALA A 80 -4.43 -8.25 3.77
C ALA A 80 -3.69 -7.74 5.02
N LYS A 81 -3.74 -8.47 6.14
CA LYS A 81 -2.95 -8.19 7.35
C LYS A 81 -1.45 -8.23 7.10
N LEU A 82 -0.96 -9.26 6.40
CA LEU A 82 0.45 -9.38 5.98
C LEU A 82 0.89 -8.15 5.17
N THR A 83 0.04 -7.70 4.23
CA THR A 83 0.30 -6.52 3.41
C THR A 83 0.33 -5.23 4.25
N THR A 84 -0.58 -5.07 5.19
CA THR A 84 -0.65 -3.91 6.08
C THR A 84 0.57 -3.82 7.00
N ILE A 85 0.93 -4.92 7.67
CA ILE A 85 2.14 -4.98 8.51
C ILE A 85 3.37 -4.60 7.68
N ARG A 86 3.52 -5.19 6.48
CA ARG A 86 4.63 -4.85 5.56
C ARG A 86 4.68 -3.35 5.25
N LYS A 87 3.54 -2.73 4.90
CA LYS A 87 3.46 -1.30 4.55
C LYS A 87 3.84 -0.40 5.72
N VAL A 88 3.23 -0.60 6.89
CA VAL A 88 3.51 0.22 8.08
C VAL A 88 4.97 0.06 8.52
N SER A 89 5.49 -1.16 8.51
CA SER A 89 6.87 -1.44 8.89
C SER A 89 7.90 -0.96 7.87
N ASN A 90 7.57 -0.84 6.58
CA ASN A 90 8.41 -0.16 5.60
C ASN A 90 8.65 1.31 5.99
N THR A 91 7.58 2.01 6.37
CA THR A 91 7.66 3.40 6.88
C THR A 91 8.52 3.46 8.13
N ALA A 92 8.36 2.52 9.06
CA ALA A 92 9.14 2.48 10.30
C ALA A 92 10.67 2.36 10.06
N VAL A 93 11.08 1.61 9.03
CA VAL A 93 12.50 1.35 8.71
C VAL A 93 13.11 2.47 7.85
N HIS A 94 12.39 2.92 6.82
CA HIS A 94 12.97 3.79 5.78
C HIS A 94 12.58 5.27 5.95
N ASP A 95 11.43 5.57 6.54
CA ASP A 95 10.95 6.94 6.74
C ASP A 95 11.48 7.52 8.08
N GLY A 96 11.75 8.82 8.11
CA GLY A 96 12.12 9.56 9.31
C GLY A 96 10.93 9.84 10.24
N ARG A 97 9.69 9.72 9.74
CA ARG A 97 8.46 9.97 10.52
C ARG A 97 8.39 9.11 11.78
N LEU A 98 7.83 9.71 12.84
CA LEU A 98 7.55 9.02 14.11
C LEU A 98 6.37 8.06 13.92
N ILE A 99 6.55 6.80 14.33
CA ILE A 99 5.45 5.84 14.41
C ILE A 99 4.69 6.12 15.70
N ARG A 100 3.39 6.39 15.59
CA ARG A 100 2.56 6.64 16.77
C ARG A 100 2.33 5.32 17.54
N PRO A 101 2.22 5.34 18.88
CA PRO A 101 2.02 4.12 19.68
C PRO A 101 0.77 3.31 19.31
N ASP A 102 -0.33 3.98 18.95
CA ASP A 102 -1.57 3.34 18.50
C ASP A 102 -1.40 2.59 17.17
N VAL A 103 -0.56 3.11 16.27
CA VAL A 103 -0.21 2.44 15.01
C VAL A 103 0.57 1.15 15.28
N ALA A 104 1.57 1.19 16.16
CA ALA A 104 2.32 0.00 16.52
C ALA A 104 1.43 -1.05 17.22
N LEU A 105 0.52 -0.61 18.09
CA LEU A 105 -0.47 -1.50 18.70
C LEU A 105 -1.36 -2.19 17.66
N ALA A 106 -1.87 -1.45 16.68
CA ALA A 106 -2.65 -2.02 15.59
C ALA A 106 -1.83 -3.06 14.79
N VAL A 107 -0.57 -2.76 14.47
CA VAL A 107 0.35 -3.71 13.81
C VAL A 107 0.54 -4.99 14.63
N LEU A 108 0.76 -4.88 15.94
CA LEU A 108 0.98 -6.04 16.80
C LEU A 108 -0.29 -6.89 16.99
N ARG A 109 -1.46 -6.27 17.03
CA ARG A 109 -2.75 -6.99 17.00
C ARG A 109 -2.89 -7.81 15.71
N GLU A 110 -2.51 -7.24 14.58
CA GLU A 110 -2.57 -7.98 13.32
C GLU A 110 -1.49 -9.05 13.19
N LEU A 111 -0.30 -8.78 13.70
CA LEU A 111 0.74 -9.79 13.79
C LEU A 111 0.26 -11.00 14.59
N PHE A 112 -0.39 -10.74 15.73
CA PHE A 112 -0.95 -11.78 16.58
C PHE A 112 -2.00 -12.63 15.84
N ASN A 113 -2.89 -12.00 15.08
CA ASN A 113 -3.86 -12.71 14.24
C ASN A 113 -3.21 -13.58 13.17
N VAL A 114 -2.20 -13.05 12.47
CA VAL A 114 -1.46 -13.79 11.43
C VAL A 114 -0.68 -14.97 12.02
N VAL A 115 -0.05 -14.78 13.18
CA VAL A 115 0.70 -15.84 13.89
C VAL A 115 -0.26 -16.92 14.41
N LEU A 116 -1.38 -16.54 15.03
CA LEU A 116 -2.41 -17.50 15.47
C LEU A 116 -2.92 -18.35 14.30
N TRP A 117 -3.28 -17.71 13.19
CA TRP A 117 -3.74 -18.42 11.99
C TRP A 117 -2.68 -19.38 11.47
N THR A 118 -1.43 -18.93 11.32
CA THR A 118 -0.36 -19.76 10.79
C THR A 118 -0.05 -20.93 11.73
N ALA A 119 0.02 -20.68 13.04
CA ALA A 119 0.25 -21.72 14.03
C ALA A 119 -0.90 -22.74 14.07
N TYR A 120 -2.15 -22.28 13.97
CA TYR A 120 -3.30 -23.17 14.04
C TYR A 120 -3.45 -24.04 12.78
N HIS A 121 -3.29 -23.48 11.58
CA HIS A 121 -3.54 -24.19 10.32
C HIS A 121 -2.31 -24.91 9.78
N HIS A 122 -1.12 -24.47 10.17
CA HIS A 122 0.12 -24.87 9.51
C HIS A 122 1.23 -25.28 10.46
N SER A 123 1.00 -25.46 11.77
CA SER A 123 2.03 -26.06 12.66
C SER A 123 1.75 -27.53 12.99
N PRO A 124 2.76 -28.28 13.46
CA PRO A 124 2.58 -29.63 14.01
C PRO A 124 1.86 -29.68 15.37
N HIS A 125 1.77 -28.56 16.07
CA HIS A 125 1.24 -28.46 17.44
C HIS A 125 0.05 -27.48 17.56
N PRO A 126 -0.98 -27.58 16.72
CA PRO A 126 -2.06 -26.60 16.70
C PRO A 126 -2.93 -26.62 17.97
N GLU A 127 -2.86 -27.68 18.78
CA GLU A 127 -3.61 -27.86 20.04
C GLU A 127 -3.21 -26.87 21.14
N VAL A 128 -1.99 -26.32 21.10
CA VAL A 128 -1.54 -25.33 22.09
C VAL A 128 -1.88 -23.89 21.67
N VAL A 129 -2.49 -23.70 20.50
CA VAL A 129 -2.81 -22.37 19.96
C VAL A 129 -4.04 -21.81 20.64
N PRO A 130 -3.95 -20.64 21.29
CA PRO A 130 -5.08 -20.05 22.00
C PRO A 130 -5.98 -19.29 21.00
N LEU A 131 -6.74 -20.02 20.19
CA LEU A 131 -7.55 -19.47 19.09
C LEU A 131 -8.49 -18.32 19.47
N GLN A 132 -8.97 -18.28 20.72
CA GLN A 132 -9.90 -17.26 21.19
C GLN A 132 -9.22 -16.14 21.99
N ALA A 133 -7.90 -16.21 22.19
CA ALA A 133 -7.18 -15.15 22.89
C ALA A 133 -7.17 -13.86 22.06
N LYS A 134 -7.20 -12.72 22.74
CA LYS A 134 -6.97 -11.41 22.10
C LYS A 134 -5.59 -10.92 22.50
N PHE A 135 -5.00 -10.10 21.63
CA PHE A 135 -3.72 -9.49 21.94
C PHE A 135 -3.89 -8.53 23.13
N ASP A 136 -3.15 -8.77 24.20
CA ASP A 136 -3.12 -7.97 25.43
C ASP A 136 -1.91 -7.01 25.40
N PRO A 137 -2.11 -5.68 25.27
CA PRO A 137 -1.01 -4.73 25.24
C PRO A 137 -0.27 -4.59 26.58
N GLU A 138 -0.88 -5.00 27.70
CA GLU A 138 -0.28 -4.90 29.03
C GLU A 138 0.55 -6.14 29.40
N GLY A 139 0.41 -7.24 28.66
CA GLY A 139 1.11 -8.51 28.89
C GLY A 139 2.60 -8.51 28.50
N ALA A 140 3.08 -7.44 27.85
CA ALA A 140 4.43 -7.36 27.26
C ALA A 140 5.53 -7.02 28.28
N ALA A 141 6.63 -7.78 28.29
CA ALA A 141 7.85 -7.40 29.00
C ALA A 141 8.46 -6.14 28.34
N LYS A 142 8.92 -5.15 29.09
CA LYS A 142 9.42 -3.89 28.51
C LYS A 142 10.92 -3.96 28.17
N ALA A 143 11.26 -3.80 26.89
CA ALA A 143 12.65 -3.65 26.44
C ALA A 143 13.07 -2.17 26.41
N ALA A 144 14.37 -1.89 26.59
CA ALA A 144 14.93 -0.55 26.45
C ALA A 144 14.91 -0.11 24.97
N PRO A 145 14.53 1.14 24.64
CA PRO A 145 14.35 1.59 23.26
C PRO A 145 15.64 1.51 22.43
N LEU A 146 15.51 1.34 21.11
CA LEU A 146 16.64 1.31 20.18
C LEU A 146 16.74 2.63 19.43
N SER A 147 17.96 3.11 19.20
CA SER A 147 18.17 4.23 18.28
C SER A 147 17.87 3.82 16.84
N ARG A 148 17.53 4.80 15.99
CA ARG A 148 17.31 4.58 14.55
C ARG A 148 18.52 3.92 13.87
N ALA A 149 19.74 4.31 14.27
CA ALA A 149 20.97 3.74 13.74
C ALA A 149 21.13 2.26 14.13
N GLU A 150 20.71 1.88 15.35
CA GLU A 150 20.73 0.49 15.80
C GLU A 150 19.72 -0.37 15.05
N VAL A 151 18.49 0.12 14.85
CA VAL A 151 17.47 -0.59 14.04
C VAL A 151 17.98 -0.78 12.60
N ALA A 152 18.56 0.26 11.99
CA ALA A 152 19.12 0.16 10.63
C ALA A 152 20.29 -0.84 10.55
N ARG A 153 21.18 -0.84 11.55
CA ARG A 153 22.30 -1.79 11.63
C ARG A 153 21.81 -3.22 11.79
N LEU A 154 20.83 -3.46 12.66
CA LEU A 154 20.21 -4.77 12.84
C LEU A 154 19.58 -5.26 11.53
N ALA A 155 18.83 -4.39 10.83
CA ALA A 155 18.25 -4.72 9.54
C ALA A 155 19.31 -5.20 8.53
N GLN A 156 20.44 -4.48 8.42
CA GLN A 156 21.55 -4.86 7.53
C GLN A 156 22.21 -6.18 7.95
N GLN A 157 22.43 -6.38 9.26
CA GLN A 157 23.03 -7.62 9.78
C GLN A 157 22.17 -8.84 9.49
N PHE A 158 20.86 -8.72 9.67
CA PHE A 158 19.94 -9.81 9.36
C PHE A 158 19.87 -10.09 7.87
N GLN A 159 19.76 -9.06 7.03
CA GLN A 159 19.77 -9.23 5.58
C GLN A 159 21.03 -9.95 5.11
N ALA A 160 22.20 -9.58 5.62
CA ALA A 160 23.46 -10.25 5.30
C ALA A 160 23.48 -11.73 5.75
N GLN A 161 22.86 -12.03 6.90
CA GLN A 161 22.75 -13.40 7.41
C GLN A 161 21.81 -14.26 6.55
N ASP A 162 20.66 -13.71 6.18
CA ASP A 162 19.67 -14.40 5.33
C ASP A 162 20.26 -14.68 3.94
N GLU A 163 20.96 -13.70 3.35
CA GLU A 163 21.66 -13.87 2.07
C GLU A 163 22.81 -14.90 2.14
N ALA A 164 23.54 -14.93 3.25
CA ALA A 164 24.60 -15.91 3.45
C ALA A 164 24.03 -17.33 3.59
N HIS A 165 22.96 -17.48 4.37
CA HIS A 165 22.28 -18.77 4.58
C HIS A 165 21.66 -19.30 3.27
N ALA A 166 20.99 -18.43 2.50
CA ALA A 166 20.45 -18.79 1.20
C ALA A 166 21.54 -19.26 0.21
N ARG A 167 22.70 -18.60 0.21
CA ARG A 167 23.85 -19.01 -0.62
C ARG A 167 24.44 -20.34 -0.18
N GLU A 168 24.51 -20.60 1.12
CA GLU A 168 25.03 -21.87 1.64
C GLU A 168 24.14 -23.04 1.18
N ILE A 169 22.82 -22.90 1.31
CA ILE A 169 21.84 -23.91 0.89
C ILE A 169 21.90 -24.14 -0.63
N ALA A 170 22.06 -23.08 -1.43
CA ALA A 170 22.09 -23.18 -2.89
C ALA A 170 23.33 -23.90 -3.46
N VAL A 171 24.39 -24.07 -2.66
CA VAL A 171 25.69 -24.59 -3.13
C VAL A 171 25.82 -26.12 -2.92
N ARG A 172 24.90 -26.78 -2.19
CA ARG A 172 25.08 -28.19 -1.79
C ARG A 172 23.84 -29.05 -2.04
N ASP A 173 23.90 -29.89 -3.08
CA ASP A 173 22.83 -30.81 -3.47
C ASP A 173 22.36 -31.77 -2.35
N GLU A 174 23.29 -32.22 -1.51
CA GLU A 174 23.00 -33.07 -0.34
C GLU A 174 22.13 -32.36 0.71
N GLN A 175 22.32 -31.04 0.87
CA GLN A 175 21.53 -30.24 1.81
C GLN A 175 20.13 -29.95 1.28
N LEU A 176 19.98 -29.80 -0.05
CA LEU A 176 18.67 -29.64 -0.69
C LEU A 176 17.80 -30.90 -0.52
N ALA A 177 18.36 -32.08 -0.77
CA ALA A 177 17.64 -33.35 -0.60
C ALA A 177 17.26 -33.62 0.87
N ALA A 178 18.16 -33.31 1.82
CA ALA A 178 17.85 -33.39 3.24
C ALA A 178 16.72 -32.44 3.64
N ARG A 179 16.75 -31.20 3.13
CA ARG A 179 15.69 -30.21 3.36
C ARG A 179 14.35 -30.64 2.79
N ASP A 180 14.33 -31.21 1.59
CA ASP A 180 13.09 -31.71 0.98
C ASP A 180 12.48 -32.84 1.81
N ALA A 181 13.31 -33.72 2.38
CA ALA A 181 12.86 -34.78 3.30
C ALA A 181 12.29 -34.20 4.60
N GLU A 182 12.98 -33.23 5.23
CA GLU A 182 12.49 -32.53 6.42
C GLU A 182 11.14 -31.82 6.16
N LEU A 183 11.00 -31.15 5.01
CA LEU A 183 9.75 -30.49 4.62
C LEU A 183 8.63 -31.49 4.36
N ALA A 184 8.93 -32.64 3.75
CA ALA A 184 7.95 -33.69 3.53
C ALA A 184 7.45 -34.28 4.86
N GLU A 185 8.35 -34.52 5.82
CA GLU A 185 7.99 -34.98 7.16
C GLU A 185 7.14 -33.94 7.90
N LEU A 186 7.56 -32.67 7.87
CA LEU A 186 6.82 -31.57 8.49
C LEU A 186 5.40 -31.45 7.94
N ARG A 187 5.23 -31.53 6.61
CA ARG A 187 3.90 -31.51 5.97
C ARG A 187 3.04 -32.70 6.40
N ALA A 188 3.63 -33.89 6.57
CA ALA A 188 2.91 -35.07 7.06
C ALA A 188 2.45 -34.89 8.52
N GLN A 189 3.31 -34.33 9.38
CA GLN A 189 2.96 -34.02 10.78
C GLN A 189 1.82 -32.99 10.85
N ILE A 190 1.89 -31.91 10.05
CA ILE A 190 0.82 -30.90 9.96
C ILE A 190 -0.48 -31.55 9.50
N ALA A 191 -0.46 -32.36 8.44
CA ALA A 191 -1.65 -33.03 7.92
C ALA A 191 -2.30 -33.95 8.97
N ALA A 192 -1.49 -34.70 9.72
CA ALA A 192 -1.96 -35.57 10.80
C ALA A 192 -2.59 -34.75 11.94
N ALA A 193 -1.96 -33.64 12.35
CA ALA A 193 -2.51 -32.77 13.39
C ALA A 193 -3.84 -32.14 12.95
N GLN A 194 -3.93 -31.64 11.71
CA GLN A 194 -5.14 -31.01 11.16
C GLN A 194 -6.32 -31.98 11.02
N ALA A 195 -6.07 -33.27 10.75
CA ALA A 195 -7.14 -34.25 10.53
C ALA A 195 -8.06 -34.45 11.75
N SER A 196 -7.57 -34.13 12.95
CA SER A 196 -8.30 -34.30 14.22
C SER A 196 -8.78 -32.97 14.83
N LEU A 197 -8.54 -31.85 14.14
CA LEU A 197 -8.76 -30.53 14.70
C LEU A 197 -10.20 -30.04 14.52
N ALA A 198 -10.66 -29.25 15.50
CA ALA A 198 -11.92 -28.54 15.37
C ALA A 198 -11.86 -27.47 14.27
N PRO A 199 -12.99 -27.08 13.66
CA PRO A 199 -13.00 -25.94 12.76
C PRO A 199 -12.58 -24.66 13.47
N ASP A 200 -11.77 -23.86 12.79
CA ASP A 200 -11.44 -22.51 13.23
C ASP A 200 -12.69 -21.62 13.20
N THR A 201 -13.01 -21.06 14.36
CA THR A 201 -14.19 -20.19 14.57
C THR A 201 -13.81 -18.74 14.87
N ARG A 202 -12.52 -18.41 14.84
CA ARG A 202 -12.04 -17.06 15.16
C ARG A 202 -12.46 -16.08 14.06
N ASP A 203 -12.95 -14.92 14.48
CA ASP A 203 -13.11 -13.78 13.58
C ASP A 203 -11.78 -13.02 13.48
N TYR A 204 -10.99 -13.35 12.46
CA TYR A 204 -9.75 -12.63 12.17
C TYR A 204 -9.99 -11.17 11.78
N ASP A 205 -11.22 -10.79 11.47
CA ASP A 205 -11.61 -9.46 11.03
C ASP A 205 -12.19 -8.60 12.17
N GLU A 206 -11.97 -9.01 13.44
CA GLU A 206 -12.42 -8.27 14.64
C GLU A 206 -11.84 -6.84 14.71
N ALA A 207 -10.63 -6.61 14.19
CA ALA A 207 -10.06 -5.27 14.07
C ALA A 207 -10.92 -4.43 13.10
N GLY A 208 -11.48 -3.33 13.60
CA GLY A 208 -12.41 -2.52 12.84
C GLY A 208 -11.72 -1.90 11.62
N ALA A 209 -12.29 -2.09 10.42
CA ALA A 209 -11.85 -1.43 9.18
C ALA A 209 -11.60 0.08 9.37
N ARG A 210 -12.38 0.72 10.25
CA ARG A 210 -12.25 2.12 10.65
C ARG A 210 -10.89 2.46 11.28
N GLU A 211 -10.27 1.57 12.06
CA GLU A 211 -8.94 1.83 12.64
C GLU A 211 -7.87 2.05 11.56
N PHE A 212 -7.88 1.24 10.49
CA PHE A 212 -6.95 1.39 9.36
C PHE A 212 -7.30 2.57 8.47
N ILE A 213 -8.59 2.81 8.25
CA ILE A 213 -9.04 3.98 7.49
C ILE A 213 -8.60 5.26 8.21
N ASP A 214 -8.81 5.35 9.52
CA ASP A 214 -8.38 6.49 10.35
C ASP A 214 -6.87 6.69 10.26
N LEU A 215 -6.07 5.62 10.38
CA LEU A 215 -4.62 5.67 10.24
C LEU A 215 -4.20 6.30 8.90
N LEU A 216 -4.77 5.83 7.79
CA LEU A 216 -4.41 6.29 6.45
C LEU A 216 -4.95 7.69 6.15
N LEU A 217 -6.11 8.05 6.72
CA LEU A 217 -6.64 9.41 6.65
C LEU A 217 -5.75 10.39 7.43
N HIS A 218 -5.31 10.02 8.64
CA HIS A 218 -4.34 10.81 9.40
C HIS A 218 -3.00 10.96 8.66
N GLU A 219 -2.51 9.90 8.02
CA GLU A 219 -1.29 9.96 7.21
C GLU A 219 -1.44 10.95 6.03
N ALA A 220 -2.64 11.03 5.44
CA ALA A 220 -2.99 12.01 4.40
C ALA A 220 -3.28 13.42 4.96
N GLY A 221 -3.14 13.63 6.27
CA GLY A 221 -3.31 14.93 6.93
C GLY A 221 -4.72 15.24 7.41
N TRP A 222 -5.65 14.27 7.42
CA TRP A 222 -7.01 14.44 7.93
C TRP A 222 -7.04 14.27 9.45
N PRO A 223 -7.40 15.29 10.24
CA PRO A 223 -7.38 15.22 11.69
C PRO A 223 -8.54 14.41 12.30
N LEU A 224 -9.69 14.32 11.62
CA LEU A 224 -10.88 13.59 12.08
C LEU A 224 -11.30 13.96 13.52
N ASP A 225 -11.17 15.24 13.88
CA ASP A 225 -11.35 15.77 15.23
C ASP A 225 -12.72 16.42 15.45
N GLN A 226 -13.52 16.59 14.39
CA GLN A 226 -14.84 17.17 14.45
C GLN A 226 -15.92 16.10 14.35
N THR A 227 -17.04 16.33 15.04
CA THR A 227 -18.20 15.42 15.00
C THR A 227 -18.79 15.26 13.59
N ARG A 228 -18.59 16.25 12.71
CA ARG A 228 -19.03 16.20 11.32
C ARG A 228 -18.15 15.35 10.40
N ASP A 229 -17.00 14.89 10.87
CA ASP A 229 -16.04 14.15 10.04
C ASP A 229 -16.42 12.68 9.91
N ARG A 230 -17.19 12.15 10.88
CA ARG A 230 -17.61 10.75 10.97
C ARG A 230 -19.12 10.63 11.13
N GLU A 231 -19.68 9.55 10.58
CA GLU A 231 -21.12 9.24 10.67
C GLU A 231 -21.99 10.47 10.36
N TYR A 232 -21.63 11.18 9.29
CA TYR A 232 -22.26 12.44 8.92
C TYR A 232 -23.68 12.17 8.37
N PRO A 233 -24.73 12.77 8.96
CA PRO A 233 -26.09 12.54 8.50
C PRO A 233 -26.30 13.14 7.11
N VAL A 234 -26.86 12.35 6.21
CA VAL A 234 -27.26 12.78 4.87
C VAL A 234 -28.76 12.59 4.67
N THR A 235 -29.36 13.50 3.91
CA THR A 235 -30.79 13.49 3.56
C THR A 235 -30.96 13.34 2.06
N GLY A 236 -32.07 12.74 1.62
CA GLY A 236 -32.34 12.44 0.21
C GLY A 236 -31.97 11.01 -0.21
N MET A 237 -31.69 10.12 0.75
CA MET A 237 -31.34 8.73 0.46
C MET A 237 -32.54 7.98 -0.15
N PRO A 238 -32.33 7.14 -1.19
CA PRO A 238 -33.41 6.34 -1.81
C PRO A 238 -33.71 5.09 -0.97
N ASN A 239 -34.04 5.27 0.30
CA ASN A 239 -34.48 4.23 1.22
C ASN A 239 -35.82 4.63 1.87
N ALA A 240 -36.40 3.75 2.69
CA ALA A 240 -37.70 4.00 3.31
C ALA A 240 -37.71 5.23 4.24
N GLU A 241 -36.56 5.58 4.81
CA GLU A 241 -36.42 6.61 5.84
C GLU A 241 -36.00 7.99 5.27
N GLY A 242 -35.55 8.05 4.01
CA GLY A 242 -35.09 9.27 3.34
C GLY A 242 -33.75 9.83 3.86
N HIS A 243 -33.12 9.17 4.82
CA HIS A 243 -31.86 9.61 5.44
C HIS A 243 -30.84 8.46 5.55
N GLY A 244 -29.58 8.82 5.78
CA GLY A 244 -28.48 7.88 5.98
C GLY A 244 -27.31 8.55 6.69
N TYR A 245 -26.23 7.80 6.89
CA TYR A 245 -25.03 8.27 7.60
C TYR A 245 -23.79 7.87 6.82
N ALA A 246 -23.07 8.87 6.28
CA ALA A 246 -21.81 8.64 5.61
C ALA A 246 -20.71 8.36 6.64
N ASP A 247 -19.95 7.27 6.49
CA ASP A 247 -18.94 6.89 7.48
C ASP A 247 -17.91 8.00 7.70
N TYR A 248 -17.45 8.64 6.63
CA TYR A 248 -16.59 9.82 6.69
C TYR A 248 -16.94 10.85 5.63
N VAL A 249 -16.80 12.13 5.99
CA VAL A 249 -16.79 13.25 5.05
C VAL A 249 -15.51 14.05 5.27
N LEU A 250 -14.75 14.24 4.19
CA LEU A 250 -13.49 14.97 4.20
C LEU A 250 -13.77 16.41 3.75
N TRP A 251 -13.62 17.36 4.67
CA TRP A 251 -14.05 18.75 4.48
C TRP A 251 -12.91 19.65 4.00
N GLY A 252 -13.17 20.50 3.01
CA GLY A 252 -12.26 21.57 2.63
C GLY A 252 -12.20 22.68 3.68
N ALA A 253 -11.17 23.53 3.60
CA ALA A 253 -11.05 24.71 4.45
C ALA A 253 -12.20 25.72 4.23
N ASP A 254 -12.85 25.65 3.08
CA ASP A 254 -14.05 26.41 2.72
C ASP A 254 -15.36 25.85 3.32
N GLY A 255 -15.28 24.73 4.07
CA GLY A 255 -16.42 24.06 4.68
C GLY A 255 -17.25 23.22 3.71
N LEU A 256 -16.80 23.03 2.47
CA LEU A 256 -17.48 22.21 1.46
C LEU A 256 -16.88 20.80 1.39
N PRO A 257 -17.66 19.76 1.06
CA PRO A 257 -17.18 18.39 1.06
C PRO A 257 -16.23 18.14 -0.12
N LEU A 258 -15.00 17.71 0.18
CA LEU A 258 -14.00 17.33 -0.83
C LEU A 258 -14.10 15.85 -1.18
N ALA A 259 -14.40 14.99 -0.20
CA ALA A 259 -14.63 13.59 -0.45
C ALA A 259 -15.59 12.96 0.56
N VAL A 260 -16.15 11.81 0.17
CA VAL A 260 -16.87 10.89 1.06
C VAL A 260 -16.13 9.56 1.10
N VAL A 261 -16.09 8.91 2.26
CA VAL A 261 -15.51 7.55 2.40
C VAL A 261 -16.57 6.63 2.96
N GLU A 262 -16.90 5.57 2.23
CA GLU A 262 -17.73 4.45 2.71
C GLU A 262 -16.85 3.33 3.25
N ALA A 263 -17.12 2.88 4.47
CA ALA A 263 -16.39 1.80 5.11
C ALA A 263 -17.20 0.49 5.07
N LYS A 264 -16.52 -0.61 4.75
CA LYS A 264 -17.04 -1.97 4.94
C LYS A 264 -16.17 -2.72 5.93
N ARG A 265 -16.72 -3.76 6.53
CA ARG A 265 -15.93 -4.70 7.34
C ARG A 265 -14.74 -5.22 6.52
N THR A 266 -13.59 -5.37 7.17
CA THR A 266 -12.34 -5.94 6.63
C THR A 266 -12.57 -7.27 5.88
N SER A 267 -13.51 -8.08 6.37
CA SER A 267 -13.96 -9.35 5.78
C SER A 267 -14.72 -9.24 4.46
N LYS A 268 -15.19 -8.04 4.08
CA LYS A 268 -16.02 -7.81 2.90
C LYS A 268 -15.24 -7.07 1.83
N SER A 269 -15.58 -7.37 0.57
CA SER A 269 -15.07 -6.59 -0.55
C SER A 269 -15.54 -5.13 -0.42
N PRO A 270 -14.65 -4.14 -0.62
CA PRO A 270 -15.05 -2.74 -0.60
C PRO A 270 -16.05 -2.41 -1.72
N GLU A 271 -16.06 -3.16 -2.83
CA GLU A 271 -16.98 -2.94 -3.97
C GLU A 271 -18.46 -3.02 -3.56
N VAL A 272 -18.78 -3.75 -2.48
CA VAL A 272 -20.15 -3.81 -1.93
C VAL A 272 -20.63 -2.42 -1.48
N GLY A 273 -19.72 -1.53 -1.08
CA GLY A 273 -20.02 -0.16 -0.69
C GLY A 273 -20.08 0.85 -1.84
N GLN A 274 -19.72 0.47 -3.07
CA GLN A 274 -19.57 1.42 -4.18
C GLN A 274 -20.86 2.22 -4.43
N GLN A 275 -22.00 1.54 -4.55
CA GLN A 275 -23.28 2.20 -4.80
C GLN A 275 -23.70 3.11 -3.64
N GLN A 276 -23.48 2.68 -2.41
CA GLN A 276 -23.80 3.46 -1.21
C GLN A 276 -22.97 4.74 -1.13
N ALA A 277 -21.67 4.64 -1.42
CA ALA A 277 -20.77 5.78 -1.46
C ALA A 277 -21.19 6.83 -2.51
N ALA A 278 -21.67 6.39 -3.68
CA ALA A 278 -22.21 7.28 -4.71
C ALA A 278 -23.50 7.99 -4.25
N LEU A 279 -24.43 7.26 -3.61
CA LEU A 279 -25.65 7.85 -3.06
C LEU A 279 -25.36 8.90 -1.99
N TYR A 280 -24.37 8.66 -1.12
CA TYR A 280 -23.93 9.65 -0.14
C TYR A 280 -23.32 10.88 -0.79
N ALA A 281 -22.51 10.69 -1.82
CA ALA A 281 -22.01 11.81 -2.59
C ALA A 281 -23.16 12.59 -3.25
N ASP A 282 -24.23 11.93 -3.72
CA ASP A 282 -25.38 12.59 -4.37
C ASP A 282 -26.12 13.47 -3.36
N CYS A 283 -26.33 12.95 -2.16
CA CYS A 283 -26.93 13.71 -1.05
C CYS A 283 -26.07 14.91 -0.65
N LEU A 284 -24.75 14.75 -0.56
CA LEU A 284 -23.82 15.83 -0.24
C LEU A 284 -23.78 16.89 -1.36
N GLU A 285 -23.83 16.50 -2.62
CA GLU A 285 -23.91 17.43 -3.75
C GLU A 285 -25.20 18.27 -3.70
N GLN A 286 -26.34 17.64 -3.42
CA GLN A 286 -27.61 18.35 -3.27
C GLN A 286 -27.59 19.36 -2.12
N GLN A 287 -26.92 19.03 -1.00
CA GLN A 287 -26.86 19.89 0.18
C GLN A 287 -25.84 21.03 0.04
N PHE A 288 -24.67 20.76 -0.56
CA PHE A 288 -23.53 21.70 -0.56
C PHE A 288 -23.21 22.29 -1.94
N GLY A 289 -23.87 21.83 -3.01
CA GLY A 289 -23.62 22.28 -4.39
C GLY A 289 -22.25 21.84 -4.95
N ARG A 290 -21.56 20.90 -4.28
CA ARG A 290 -20.27 20.34 -4.71
C ARG A 290 -20.36 18.83 -4.67
N ARG A 291 -20.14 18.17 -5.81
CA ARG A 291 -19.90 16.72 -5.87
C ARG A 291 -18.57 16.38 -5.15
N PRO A 292 -18.58 15.66 -4.02
CA PRO A 292 -17.34 15.18 -3.44
C PRO A 292 -16.72 14.06 -4.28
N VAL A 293 -15.42 13.80 -4.10
CA VAL A 293 -14.76 12.59 -4.63
C VAL A 293 -15.20 11.38 -3.81
N ILE A 294 -15.43 10.25 -4.46
CA ILE A 294 -15.94 9.05 -3.79
C ILE A 294 -14.77 8.13 -3.44
N PHE A 295 -14.69 7.73 -2.17
CA PHE A 295 -13.88 6.60 -1.73
C PHE A 295 -14.75 5.52 -1.12
N TYR A 296 -14.30 4.28 -1.26
CA TYR A 296 -14.87 3.16 -0.54
C TYR A 296 -13.78 2.16 -0.19
N SER A 297 -13.85 1.62 1.02
CA SER A 297 -12.72 0.97 1.69
C SER A 297 -13.18 -0.11 2.65
N ASN A 298 -12.36 -1.15 2.84
CA ASN A 298 -12.52 -2.12 3.92
C ASN A 298 -11.36 -2.06 4.93
N GLY A 299 -10.55 -1.01 4.90
CA GLY A 299 -9.34 -0.86 5.72
C GLY A 299 -8.07 -1.40 5.07
N TYR A 300 -8.17 -2.37 4.16
CA TYR A 300 -7.00 -2.95 3.47
C TYR A 300 -6.91 -2.60 1.99
N THR A 301 -8.06 -2.60 1.33
CA THR A 301 -8.21 -2.19 -0.07
C THR A 301 -9.02 -0.91 -0.11
N HIS A 302 -8.53 0.04 -0.90
CA HIS A 302 -9.13 1.36 -1.02
C HIS A 302 -9.36 1.68 -2.49
N ARG A 303 -10.56 2.16 -2.80
CA ARG A 303 -10.95 2.55 -4.14
C ARG A 303 -11.27 4.03 -4.16
N ILE A 304 -10.92 4.69 -5.26
CA ILE A 304 -11.30 6.08 -5.57
C ILE A 304 -12.14 6.08 -6.84
N TRP A 305 -13.17 6.92 -6.86
CA TRP A 305 -14.03 7.16 -8.00
C TRP A 305 -14.32 8.66 -8.14
N ASP A 306 -13.87 9.23 -9.27
CA ASP A 306 -14.17 10.62 -9.66
C ASP A 306 -15.18 10.58 -10.82
N ASP A 307 -16.42 10.30 -10.47
CA ASP A 307 -17.53 10.11 -11.40
C ASP A 307 -17.90 11.41 -12.15
N ALA A 308 -17.94 12.54 -11.46
CA ALA A 308 -18.14 13.86 -12.06
C ALA A 308 -16.96 14.27 -12.96
N GLY A 309 -15.76 13.73 -12.72
CA GLY A 309 -14.64 13.83 -13.65
C GLY A 309 -14.71 12.89 -14.85
N GLY A 310 -15.63 11.92 -14.86
CA GLY A 310 -15.80 10.90 -15.90
C GLY A 310 -14.82 9.73 -15.82
N TYR A 311 -14.14 9.54 -14.68
CA TYR A 311 -13.21 8.42 -14.51
C TYR A 311 -13.89 7.21 -13.86
N PRO A 312 -13.59 5.97 -14.30
CA PRO A 312 -14.07 4.77 -13.62
C PRO A 312 -13.36 4.58 -12.26
N PRO A 313 -13.96 3.81 -11.33
CA PRO A 313 -13.32 3.46 -10.08
C PRO A 313 -11.99 2.73 -10.27
N ARG A 314 -11.04 2.95 -9.37
CA ARG A 314 -9.73 2.29 -9.37
C ARG A 314 -9.17 2.15 -7.98
N GLU A 315 -8.23 1.24 -7.80
CA GLU A 315 -7.50 1.10 -6.54
C GLU A 315 -6.53 2.27 -6.30
N ILE A 316 -6.36 2.61 -5.02
CA ILE A 316 -5.35 3.52 -4.49
C ILE A 316 -4.65 2.88 -3.29
N GLN A 317 -3.41 3.31 -3.06
CA GLN A 317 -2.60 2.81 -1.95
C GLN A 317 -2.69 3.68 -0.68
N GLY A 318 -3.25 4.89 -0.79
CA GLY A 318 -3.47 5.82 0.31
C GLY A 318 -4.49 6.89 -0.10
N PHE A 319 -5.12 7.50 0.90
CA PHE A 319 -6.07 8.59 0.68
C PHE A 319 -5.35 9.85 0.20
N TYR A 320 -6.11 10.69 -0.50
CA TYR A 320 -5.58 11.94 -1.05
C TYR A 320 -5.56 13.01 0.05
N THR A 321 -4.59 13.91 0.00
CA THR A 321 -4.57 15.08 0.88
C THR A 321 -5.66 16.09 0.47
N ALA A 322 -5.96 17.05 1.34
CA ALA A 322 -6.90 18.14 1.04
C ALA A 322 -6.54 18.86 -0.27
N ASP A 323 -5.30 19.32 -0.41
CA ASP A 323 -4.78 19.99 -1.62
C ASP A 323 -4.94 19.15 -2.89
N GLU A 324 -4.76 17.83 -2.79
CA GLU A 324 -4.89 16.92 -3.93
C GLU A 324 -6.34 16.74 -4.36
N LEU A 325 -7.28 16.65 -3.40
CA LEU A 325 -8.71 16.60 -3.68
C LEU A 325 -9.24 17.93 -4.22
N GLU A 326 -8.82 19.06 -3.65
CA GLU A 326 -9.16 20.39 -4.15
C GLU A 326 -8.71 20.56 -5.60
N LEU A 327 -7.46 20.19 -5.91
CA LEU A 327 -6.94 20.25 -7.26
C LEU A 327 -7.71 19.30 -8.20
N LEU A 328 -8.10 18.11 -7.74
CA LEU A 328 -8.89 17.16 -8.53
C LEU A 328 -10.25 17.75 -8.90
N ILE A 329 -10.96 18.35 -7.93
CA ILE A 329 -12.27 18.98 -8.12
C ILE A 329 -12.14 20.21 -9.01
N GLN A 330 -11.17 21.09 -8.76
CA GLN A 330 -10.89 22.26 -9.58
C GLN A 330 -10.64 21.88 -11.04
N ARG A 331 -9.97 20.74 -11.28
CA ARG A 331 -9.69 20.22 -12.62
C ARG A 331 -10.91 19.72 -13.38
N ARG A 332 -12.08 19.58 -12.75
CA ARG A 332 -13.33 19.28 -13.48
C ARG A 332 -13.73 20.42 -14.41
N THR A 333 -13.37 21.67 -14.07
CA THR A 333 -13.70 22.86 -14.87
C THR A 333 -12.49 23.54 -15.49
N THR A 334 -11.29 23.41 -14.91
CA THR A 334 -10.10 24.15 -15.36
C THR A 334 -9.24 23.40 -16.37
N ARG A 335 -9.46 22.09 -16.58
CA ARG A 335 -8.76 21.34 -17.64
C ARG A 335 -9.25 21.77 -19.00
N THR A 336 -8.34 21.99 -19.93
CA THR A 336 -8.68 22.20 -21.34
C THR A 336 -8.54 20.90 -22.14
N PRO A 337 -9.36 20.67 -23.18
CA PRO A 337 -9.24 19.48 -24.02
C PRO A 337 -7.85 19.38 -24.67
N LEU A 338 -7.19 18.22 -24.54
CA LEU A 338 -5.83 18.01 -25.04
C LEU A 338 -5.79 17.87 -26.56
N ALA A 339 -6.84 17.31 -27.15
CA ALA A 339 -6.99 17.17 -28.60
C ALA A 339 -6.94 18.53 -29.33
N ALA A 340 -7.46 19.59 -28.71
CA ALA A 340 -7.46 20.95 -29.26
C ALA A 340 -6.13 21.70 -29.06
N ALA A 341 -5.35 21.35 -28.03
CA ALA A 341 -4.15 22.07 -27.66
C ALA A 341 -2.99 21.83 -28.65
N ALA A 342 -2.27 22.87 -29.07
CA ALA A 342 -1.15 22.74 -29.99
C ALA A 342 0.08 22.08 -29.32
N VAL A 343 0.71 21.15 -30.04
CA VAL A 343 1.99 20.53 -29.63
C VAL A 343 3.11 21.53 -29.89
N ASN A 344 4.01 21.71 -28.92
CA ASN A 344 5.17 22.57 -29.08
C ASN A 344 6.20 21.91 -30.03
N THR A 345 6.18 22.33 -31.30
CA THR A 345 7.06 21.80 -32.35
C THR A 345 8.53 22.24 -32.19
N GLY A 346 8.80 23.29 -31.39
CA GLY A 346 10.16 23.65 -30.97
C GLY A 346 10.82 22.57 -30.12
N ILE A 347 10.02 21.82 -29.34
CA ILE A 347 10.48 20.66 -28.58
C ILE A 347 10.40 19.39 -29.45
N ALA A 348 9.24 19.08 -30.04
CA ALA A 348 9.05 17.87 -30.85
C ALA A 348 8.28 18.17 -32.15
N GLY A 349 9.01 18.44 -33.23
CA GLY A 349 8.44 18.89 -34.51
C GLY A 349 8.28 17.82 -35.59
N ARG A 350 8.82 16.61 -35.41
CA ARG A 350 8.71 15.58 -36.47
C ARG A 350 7.27 15.06 -36.55
N PRO A 351 6.71 14.79 -37.75
CA PRO A 351 5.31 14.41 -37.90
C PRO A 351 4.87 13.21 -37.04
N TYR A 352 5.73 12.21 -36.87
CA TYR A 352 5.43 11.05 -36.02
C TYR A 352 5.44 11.37 -34.53
N GLN A 353 6.22 12.36 -34.08
CA GLN A 353 6.23 12.79 -32.68
C GLN A 353 4.93 13.52 -32.36
N VAL A 354 4.52 14.44 -33.24
CA VAL A 354 3.24 15.14 -33.12
C VAL A 354 2.07 14.15 -33.12
N ARG A 355 2.09 13.16 -34.03
CA ARG A 355 1.08 12.09 -34.06
C ARG A 355 1.04 11.28 -32.76
N ALA A 356 2.21 10.89 -32.24
CA ALA A 356 2.30 10.14 -30.98
C ALA A 356 1.74 10.94 -29.80
N ILE A 357 2.10 12.22 -29.68
CA ILE A 357 1.60 13.11 -28.62
C ILE A 357 0.08 13.27 -28.72
N LYS A 358 -0.45 13.46 -29.94
CA LYS A 358 -1.88 13.58 -30.19
C LYS A 358 -2.66 12.30 -29.89
N ALA A 359 -2.08 11.12 -30.16
CA ALA A 359 -2.70 9.85 -29.79
C ALA A 359 -2.82 9.69 -28.27
N VAL A 360 -1.79 10.08 -27.51
CA VAL A 360 -1.84 10.07 -26.03
C VAL A 360 -2.86 11.09 -25.50
N ALA A 361 -2.87 12.30 -26.07
CA ALA A 361 -3.84 13.34 -25.73
C ALA A 361 -5.29 12.85 -25.89
N ASP A 362 -5.61 12.23 -27.03
CA ASP A 362 -6.94 11.68 -27.30
C ASP A 362 -7.33 10.53 -26.36
N ALA A 363 -6.38 9.64 -26.02
CA ALA A 363 -6.60 8.61 -25.01
C ALA A 363 -6.97 9.21 -23.65
N PHE A 364 -6.26 10.27 -23.22
CA PHE A 364 -6.50 10.93 -21.94
C PHE A 364 -7.80 11.75 -21.92
N ASP A 365 -8.15 12.42 -23.03
CA ASP A 365 -9.45 13.06 -23.19
C ASP A 365 -10.59 12.04 -23.05
N ARG A 366 -10.40 10.81 -23.56
CA ARG A 366 -11.31 9.66 -23.37
C ARG A 366 -11.21 8.98 -22.00
N ARG A 367 -10.62 9.67 -21.00
CA ARG A 367 -10.51 9.23 -19.61
C ARG A 367 -9.69 7.94 -19.40
N GLN A 368 -8.89 7.54 -20.39
CA GLN A 368 -7.85 6.55 -20.17
C GLN A 368 -6.72 7.17 -19.33
N ARG A 369 -6.11 6.36 -18.47
CA ARG A 369 -5.10 6.82 -17.50
C ARG A 369 -3.68 6.39 -17.85
N ALA A 370 -3.52 5.55 -18.86
CA ALA A 370 -2.24 5.01 -19.28
C ALA A 370 -2.19 4.94 -20.81
N ALA A 371 -0.98 5.11 -21.35
CA ALA A 371 -0.70 4.97 -22.78
C ALA A 371 0.68 4.34 -22.97
N LEU A 372 0.85 3.57 -24.04
CA LEU A 372 2.12 2.96 -24.42
C LEU A 372 2.56 3.51 -25.78
N LEU A 373 3.79 4.03 -25.84
CA LEU A 373 4.42 4.48 -27.09
C LEU A 373 5.60 3.58 -27.45
N ALA A 374 5.45 2.80 -28.52
CA ALA A 374 6.54 2.01 -29.09
C ALA A 374 7.33 2.86 -30.09
N MET A 375 8.57 3.20 -29.74
CA MET A 375 9.42 4.10 -30.54
C MET A 375 10.84 3.57 -30.64
N ALA A 376 11.39 3.54 -31.86
CA ALA A 376 12.76 3.10 -32.11
C ALA A 376 13.81 3.95 -31.34
N THR A 377 14.95 3.36 -31.02
CA THR A 377 16.10 4.10 -30.46
C THR A 377 16.57 5.18 -31.43
N GLY A 378 16.93 6.37 -30.94
CA GLY A 378 17.29 7.52 -31.78
C GLY A 378 16.13 8.31 -32.38
N SER A 379 14.87 7.85 -32.28
CA SER A 379 13.70 8.57 -32.81
C SER A 379 13.26 9.80 -31.99
N GLY A 380 13.96 10.12 -30.89
CA GLY A 380 13.66 11.27 -30.05
C GLY A 380 12.56 11.03 -29.01
N LYS A 381 12.59 9.88 -28.33
CA LYS A 381 11.68 9.53 -27.22
C LYS A 381 11.63 10.63 -26.15
N THR A 382 12.79 11.05 -25.64
CA THR A 382 12.89 12.07 -24.59
C THR A 382 12.24 13.39 -25.02
N ARG A 383 12.53 13.89 -26.23
CA ARG A 383 11.92 15.12 -26.75
C ARG A 383 10.39 15.00 -26.89
N THR A 384 9.92 13.84 -27.34
CA THR A 384 8.48 13.55 -27.48
C THR A 384 7.80 13.56 -26.11
N THR A 385 8.42 12.95 -25.10
CA THR A 385 7.91 12.96 -23.71
C THR A 385 7.90 14.38 -23.13
N ILE A 386 8.95 15.18 -23.32
CA ILE A 386 9.00 16.55 -22.80
C ILE A 386 7.89 17.41 -23.44
N ALA A 387 7.68 17.29 -24.76
CA ALA A 387 6.60 18.00 -25.45
C ALA A 387 5.20 17.56 -25.01
N LEU A 388 5.02 16.28 -24.67
CA LEU A 388 3.79 15.78 -24.06
C LEU A 388 3.58 16.39 -22.66
N VAL A 389 4.63 16.45 -21.83
CA VAL A 389 4.56 17.05 -20.49
C VAL A 389 4.21 18.54 -20.58
N ASP A 390 4.84 19.28 -21.48
CA ASP A 390 4.49 20.69 -21.78
C ASP A 390 2.99 20.84 -22.09
N LEU A 391 2.48 20.01 -23.02
CA LEU A 391 1.06 20.03 -23.40
C LEU A 391 0.15 19.78 -22.19
N LEU A 392 0.44 18.76 -21.40
CA LEU A 392 -0.36 18.38 -20.23
C LEU A 392 -0.33 19.46 -19.13
N GLN A 393 0.81 20.11 -18.91
CA GLN A 393 0.95 21.19 -17.94
C GLN A 393 0.17 22.43 -18.37
N ARG A 394 0.35 22.88 -19.62
CA ARG A 394 -0.39 24.03 -20.18
C ARG A 394 -1.89 23.81 -20.21
N ALA A 395 -2.33 22.56 -20.39
CA ALA A 395 -3.74 22.20 -20.36
C ALA A 395 -4.30 21.97 -18.94
N ASN A 396 -3.50 22.16 -17.90
CA ASN A 396 -3.82 21.91 -16.48
C ASN A 396 -4.20 20.46 -16.14
N TRP A 397 -3.68 19.48 -16.89
CA TRP A 397 -3.88 18.06 -16.61
C TRP A 397 -2.91 17.50 -15.58
N VAL A 398 -1.67 18.03 -15.54
CA VAL A 398 -0.64 17.56 -14.61
C VAL A 398 0.02 18.73 -13.87
N LYS A 399 0.30 18.52 -12.58
CA LYS A 399 0.99 19.50 -11.71
C LYS A 399 2.44 19.08 -11.47
N ARG A 400 2.65 17.79 -11.22
CA ARG A 400 3.94 17.14 -10.97
C ARG A 400 4.08 15.94 -11.92
N VAL A 401 5.30 15.70 -12.38
CA VAL A 401 5.66 14.59 -13.28
C VAL A 401 6.87 13.86 -12.72
N LEU A 402 6.84 12.52 -12.73
CA LEU A 402 7.99 11.67 -12.44
C LEU A 402 8.44 10.98 -13.73
N PHE A 403 9.69 11.18 -14.13
CA PHE A 403 10.34 10.52 -15.25
C PHE A 403 11.34 9.49 -14.73
N LEU A 404 11.12 8.23 -15.08
CA LEU A 404 11.97 7.12 -14.64
C LEU A 404 12.88 6.65 -15.79
N ALA A 405 14.14 6.39 -15.45
CA ALA A 405 15.09 5.73 -16.35
C ALA A 405 15.97 4.74 -15.59
N ASP A 406 16.45 3.72 -16.27
CA ASP A 406 17.17 2.62 -15.64
C ASP A 406 18.52 3.04 -15.01
N ARG A 407 19.34 3.78 -15.76
CA ARG A 407 20.71 4.14 -15.36
C ARG A 407 20.83 5.61 -14.97
N THR A 408 21.65 5.92 -13.96
CA THR A 408 21.94 7.30 -13.52
C THR A 408 22.39 8.21 -14.66
N ALA A 409 23.20 7.71 -15.61
CA ALA A 409 23.62 8.49 -16.77
C ALA A 409 22.42 8.92 -17.65
N LEU A 410 21.43 8.05 -17.83
CA LEU A 410 20.21 8.36 -18.58
C LEU A 410 19.31 9.34 -17.83
N VAL A 411 19.24 9.23 -16.49
CA VAL A 411 18.53 10.19 -15.64
C VAL A 411 19.15 11.58 -15.76
N ARG A 412 20.49 11.71 -15.70
CA ARG A 412 21.19 12.98 -15.89
C ARG A 412 20.93 13.59 -17.27
N GLN A 413 20.97 12.76 -18.32
CA GLN A 413 20.64 13.21 -19.68
C GLN A 413 19.19 13.71 -19.78
N ALA A 414 18.24 13.00 -19.17
CA ALA A 414 16.84 13.43 -19.13
C ALA A 414 16.69 14.73 -18.33
N ALA A 415 17.34 14.86 -17.17
CA ALA A 415 17.32 16.06 -16.34
C ALA A 415 17.74 17.30 -17.15
N ASN A 416 18.88 17.22 -17.85
CA ASN A 416 19.39 18.31 -18.67
C ASN A 416 18.43 18.62 -19.83
N ALA A 417 17.90 17.59 -20.50
CA ALA A 417 16.94 17.79 -21.58
C ALA A 417 15.65 18.50 -21.11
N PHE A 418 15.14 18.17 -19.91
CA PHE A 418 13.99 18.87 -19.32
C PHE A 418 14.32 20.31 -18.96
N LYS A 419 15.49 20.58 -18.36
CA LYS A 419 15.95 21.94 -18.05
C LYS A 419 16.08 22.81 -19.31
N ASP A 420 16.63 22.25 -20.39
CA ASP A 420 16.85 22.95 -21.66
C ASP A 420 15.54 23.21 -22.42
N GLN A 421 14.66 22.23 -22.48
CA GLN A 421 13.47 22.25 -23.35
C GLN A 421 12.19 22.70 -22.64
N LEU A 422 12.16 22.67 -21.31
CA LEU A 422 11.02 23.07 -20.48
C LEU A 422 11.46 23.95 -19.29
N PRO A 423 12.14 25.09 -19.54
CA PRO A 423 12.73 25.91 -18.48
C PRO A 423 11.71 26.50 -17.50
N GLY A 424 10.44 26.61 -17.89
CA GLY A 424 9.35 27.06 -17.00
C GLY A 424 8.92 26.03 -15.95
N SER A 425 9.45 24.80 -15.99
CA SER A 425 9.18 23.75 -15.01
C SER A 425 10.45 23.37 -14.26
N THR A 426 10.49 23.69 -12.96
CA THR A 426 11.58 23.28 -12.07
C THR A 426 11.77 21.77 -12.12
N THR A 427 12.97 21.36 -12.56
CA THR A 427 13.36 19.95 -12.73
C THR A 427 14.32 19.54 -11.62
N VAL A 428 13.93 18.52 -10.86
CA VAL A 428 14.67 17.95 -9.73
C VAL A 428 15.21 16.57 -10.11
N ASN A 429 16.50 16.34 -9.86
CA ASN A 429 17.13 15.04 -10.03
C ASN A 429 17.25 14.33 -8.68
N LEU A 430 16.39 13.35 -8.43
CA LEU A 430 16.30 12.65 -7.14
C LEU A 430 17.54 11.81 -6.82
N VAL A 431 18.35 11.48 -7.82
CA VAL A 431 19.64 10.78 -7.62
C VAL A 431 20.68 11.70 -6.96
N GLU A 432 20.56 13.01 -7.18
CA GLU A 432 21.52 14.02 -6.70
C GLU A 432 20.96 14.81 -5.51
N GLU A 433 19.64 15.06 -5.50
CA GLU A 433 18.96 15.92 -4.54
C GLU A 433 17.70 15.23 -4.02
N LYS A 434 17.67 14.86 -2.74
CA LYS A 434 16.54 14.10 -2.16
C LYS A 434 15.36 14.95 -1.68
N ALA A 435 15.51 16.28 -1.53
CA ALA A 435 14.52 17.13 -0.88
C ALA A 435 14.42 18.53 -1.50
N THR A 436 13.73 18.63 -2.64
CA THR A 436 13.42 19.91 -3.30
C THR A 436 11.99 19.91 -3.87
N ASP A 437 11.27 21.02 -3.74
CA ASP A 437 9.97 21.21 -4.38
C ASP A 437 10.16 21.47 -5.88
N GLY A 438 9.40 20.76 -6.71
CA GLY A 438 9.62 20.69 -8.14
C GLY A 438 8.36 20.36 -8.91
N ARG A 439 8.44 20.50 -10.24
CA ARG A 439 7.37 20.20 -11.18
C ARG A 439 7.66 18.96 -12.01
N VAL A 440 8.94 18.73 -12.31
CA VAL A 440 9.43 17.52 -12.97
C VAL A 440 10.47 16.89 -12.07
N TYR A 441 10.28 15.62 -11.73
CA TYR A 441 11.21 14.80 -10.98
C TYR A 441 11.79 13.76 -11.92
N VAL A 442 13.09 13.55 -11.88
CA VAL A 442 13.75 12.48 -12.62
C VAL A 442 14.44 11.53 -11.63
N SER A 443 14.28 10.22 -11.83
CA SER A 443 14.79 9.21 -10.90
C SER A 443 15.17 7.91 -11.60
N THR A 444 15.98 7.10 -10.92
CA THR A 444 16.12 5.68 -11.25
C THR A 444 15.09 4.84 -10.50
N TYR A 445 14.89 3.58 -10.90
CA TYR A 445 13.99 2.68 -10.18
C TYR A 445 14.40 2.43 -8.71
N PRO A 446 15.70 2.31 -8.35
CA PRO A 446 16.11 2.07 -6.97
C PRO A 446 16.20 3.31 -6.05
N THR A 447 16.16 4.52 -6.63
CA THR A 447 16.26 5.78 -5.87
C THR A 447 14.93 6.08 -5.20
#